data_AF-A0A3E0PNW2-F1
#
_entry.id   AF-A0A3E0PNW2-F1
#
_cell.length_a   1.000
_cell.length_b   1.000
_cell.length_c   1.000
_cell.angle_alpha   90.00
_cell.angle_beta   90.00
_cell.angle_gamma   90.00
#
_symmetry.space_group_name_H-M   'P 1'
#
loop_
_entity.id
_entity.type
_entity.pdbx_description
1 polymer ?
#
loop_
_entity_poly.entity_id
_entity_poly.type
_entity_poly.pdbx_seq_one_letter_code
_entity_poly.pdbx_strand_id
1 'polypeptide(L)'
;MDVGMSEPRTTTELRTPVLSSIWGQSNVTKAVSSGIFVCPTEGMERAYWHYRTRSWRTVLSLPVIPGDIVEEYVECFCCGETVHPQVVKSQHPSLRVESTTD
;
A
#
# COMPACT_ATOMS: atom_id res chain seq x y z
N MET A 1 -39.03 -9.18 -55.72
CA MET A 1 -38.80 -9.10 -54.26
C MET A 1 -37.56 -9.94 -54.03
N ASP A 2 -36.43 -9.24 -54.04
CA ASP A 2 -35.11 -9.80 -54.30
C ASP A 2 -34.51 -10.46 -53.06
N VAL A 3 -33.63 -11.42 -53.33
CA VAL A 3 -33.00 -12.37 -52.41
C VAL A 3 -31.96 -11.66 -51.55
N GLY A 4 -31.76 -12.13 -50.32
CA GLY A 4 -30.70 -11.61 -49.47
C GLY A 4 -30.43 -12.44 -48.22
N MET A 5 -30.32 -13.76 -48.39
CA MET A 5 -29.65 -14.61 -47.41
C MET A 5 -28.18 -14.18 -47.39
N SER A 6 -27.68 -13.69 -46.26
CA SER A 6 -26.26 -13.39 -46.07
C SER A 6 -25.79 -14.01 -44.77
N GLU A 7 -24.76 -14.82 -44.94
CA GLU A 7 -24.15 -15.80 -44.03
C GLU A 7 -23.77 -15.31 -42.63
N PRO A 8 -23.61 -16.25 -41.67
CA PRO A 8 -23.01 -15.95 -40.37
C PRO A 8 -21.53 -15.60 -40.59
N ARG A 9 -21.15 -14.33 -40.34
CA ARG A 9 -19.74 -14.01 -40.13
C ARG A 9 -19.34 -14.56 -38.76
N THR A 10 -18.82 -15.78 -38.80
CA THR A 10 -17.84 -16.32 -37.86
C THR A 10 -16.66 -15.35 -37.82
N THR A 11 -16.82 -14.23 -37.14
CA THR A 11 -15.67 -13.48 -36.65
C THR A 11 -15.22 -14.24 -35.43
N THR A 12 -14.41 -15.27 -35.66
CA THR A 12 -13.34 -15.63 -34.75
C THR A 12 -12.53 -14.35 -34.59
N GLU A 13 -12.98 -13.47 -33.70
CA GLU A 13 -12.13 -12.51 -33.05
C GLU A 13 -11.03 -13.37 -32.46
N LEU A 14 -9.89 -13.40 -33.14
CA LEU A 14 -8.62 -13.64 -32.50
C LEU A 14 -8.61 -12.64 -31.35
N ARG A 15 -9.13 -13.06 -30.19
CA ARG A 15 -8.76 -12.54 -28.90
C ARG A 15 -7.26 -12.75 -28.89
N THR A 16 -6.53 -11.74 -29.35
CA THR A 16 -5.17 -11.49 -28.93
C THR A 16 -5.22 -11.78 -27.44
N PRO A 17 -4.60 -12.85 -26.93
CA PRO A 17 -4.45 -12.95 -25.50
C PRO A 17 -3.62 -11.72 -25.21
N VAL A 18 -4.26 -10.68 -24.72
CA VAL A 18 -3.57 -9.67 -23.97
C VAL A 18 -2.98 -10.53 -22.88
N LEU A 19 -1.71 -10.88 -23.04
CA LEU A 19 -0.84 -11.32 -21.96
C LEU A 19 -0.73 -10.08 -21.08
N SER A 20 -1.86 -9.74 -20.47
CA SER A 20 -2.12 -8.58 -19.66
C SER A 20 -1.38 -8.92 -18.39
N SER A 21 -0.10 -8.55 -18.40
CA SER A 21 0.71 -8.24 -17.24
C SER A 21 0.07 -8.72 -15.95
N ILE A 22 0.22 -10.02 -15.64
CA ILE A 22 -0.18 -10.59 -14.35
C ILE A 22 0.89 -10.16 -13.35
N TRP A 23 0.98 -8.85 -13.14
CA TRP A 23 1.76 -8.20 -12.12
C TRP A 23 0.75 -7.58 -11.17
N GLY A 24 0.46 -8.28 -10.08
CA GLY A 24 -0.34 -7.74 -8.99
C GLY A 24 0.54 -6.94 -8.06
N GLN A 25 0.27 -5.65 -7.88
CA GLN A 25 0.83 -4.86 -6.79
C GLN A 25 -0.26 -4.64 -5.74
N SER A 26 0.05 -4.90 -4.48
CA SER A 26 -0.88 -4.68 -3.37
C SER A 26 -0.13 -4.03 -2.22
N ASN A 27 -0.75 -3.06 -1.56
CA ASN A 27 -0.19 -2.44 -0.36
C ASN A 27 -0.90 -3.00 0.87
N VAL A 28 -0.13 -3.34 1.89
CA VAL A 28 -0.67 -3.83 3.16
C VAL A 28 -0.18 -2.89 4.26
N THR A 29 -1.11 -2.17 4.86
CA THR A 29 -0.87 -1.33 6.04
C THR A 29 -1.06 -2.16 7.30
N LYS A 30 -0.09 -2.11 8.21
CA LYS A 30 -0.16 -2.77 9.51
C LYS A 30 0.29 -1.84 10.62
N ALA A 31 -0.38 -1.91 11.76
CA ALA A 31 0.14 -1.34 13.01
C ALA A 31 1.35 -2.18 13.46
N VAL A 32 2.53 -1.57 13.47
CA VAL A 32 3.80 -2.22 13.80
C VAL A 32 4.28 -1.92 15.21
N SER A 33 3.79 -0.84 15.83
CA SER A 33 4.15 -0.45 17.18
C SER A 33 3.10 0.48 17.78
N SER A 34 3.12 0.62 19.09
CA SER A 34 2.40 1.67 19.81
C SER A 34 3.28 2.16 20.96
N GLY A 35 3.01 3.37 21.42
CA GLY A 35 3.79 4.00 22.48
C GLY A 35 3.17 5.31 22.93
N ILE A 36 3.95 6.12 23.63
CA ILE A 36 3.55 7.45 24.08
C ILE A 36 4.42 8.49 23.36
N PHE A 37 3.81 9.58 22.89
CA PHE A 37 4.51 10.72 22.30
C PHE A 37 3.83 12.02 22.71
N VAL A 38 4.52 13.15 22.59
CA VAL A 38 3.89 14.45 22.78
C VAL A 38 3.19 14.83 21.48
N CYS A 39 1.85 14.86 21.52
CA CYS A 39 1.06 15.21 20.33
C CYS A 39 1.28 16.69 19.97
N PRO A 40 1.67 17.04 18.73
CA PRO A 40 1.88 18.44 18.34
C PRO A 40 0.58 19.26 18.34
N THR A 41 -0.56 18.60 18.13
CA THR A 41 -1.88 19.24 18.13
C THR A 41 -2.38 19.53 19.54
N GLU A 42 -2.13 18.62 20.49
CA GLU A 42 -2.65 18.74 21.87
C GLU A 42 -1.61 19.28 22.87
N GLY A 43 -0.32 19.19 22.55
CA GLY A 43 0.77 19.61 23.42
C GLY A 43 0.99 18.72 24.66
N MET A 44 0.38 17.53 24.71
CA MET A 44 0.47 16.62 25.86
C MET A 44 0.91 15.22 25.43
N GLU A 45 1.39 14.43 26.39
CA GLU A 45 1.73 13.01 26.20
C GLU A 45 0.47 12.19 25.90
N ARG A 46 0.45 11.54 24.74
CA ARG A 46 -0.64 10.71 24.25
C ARG A 46 -0.14 9.38 23.73
N ALA A 47 -1.01 8.39 23.81
CA ALA A 47 -0.78 7.11 23.15
C ALA A 47 -0.87 7.28 21.62
N TYR A 48 -0.07 6.52 20.88
CA TYR A 48 -0.07 6.51 19.42
C TYR A 48 -0.04 5.11 18.83
N TRP A 49 -0.51 5.00 17.60
CA TRP A 49 -0.33 3.84 16.73
C TRP A 49 0.69 4.14 15.65
N HIS A 50 1.66 3.26 15.47
CA HIS A 50 2.62 3.34 14.40
C HIS A 50 2.21 2.40 13.27
N TYR A 51 1.88 2.98 12.12
CA TYR A 51 1.49 2.23 10.94
C TYR A 51 2.63 2.21 9.93
N ARG A 52 2.84 1.04 9.35
CA ARG A 52 3.78 0.83 8.25
C ARG A 52 3.06 0.14 7.11
N THR A 53 3.09 0.79 5.94
CA THR A 53 2.55 0.27 4.70
C THR A 53 3.67 -0.35 3.89
N ARG A 54 3.52 -1.63 3.55
CA ARG A 54 4.48 -2.38 2.73
C ARG A 54 3.85 -2.74 1.40
N SER A 55 4.59 -2.51 0.31
CA SER A 55 4.19 -3.00 -1.01
C SER A 55 4.46 -4.48 -1.12
N TRP A 56 3.60 -5.19 -1.84
CA TRP A 56 3.73 -6.59 -2.16
C TRP A 56 3.61 -6.73 -3.66
N ARG A 57 4.57 -7.42 -4.27
CA ARG A 57 4.55 -7.72 -5.70
C ARG A 57 4.35 -9.20 -5.89
N THR A 58 3.32 -9.56 -6.63
CA THR A 58 3.03 -10.94 -6.99
C THR A 58 3.55 -11.17 -8.40
N VAL A 59 4.62 -11.97 -8.53
CA VAL A 59 5.15 -12.40 -9.82
C VAL A 59 4.74 -13.86 -10.03
N LEU A 60 4.08 -14.11 -11.15
CA LEU A 60 3.62 -15.39 -11.67
C LEU A 60 4.33 -16.62 -11.05
N SER A 61 3.57 -17.35 -10.22
CA SER A 61 3.88 -18.66 -9.63
C SER A 61 4.95 -18.72 -8.52
N LEU A 62 5.40 -17.59 -7.97
CA LEU A 62 6.28 -17.57 -6.78
C LEU A 62 5.61 -16.81 -5.61
N PRO A 63 5.76 -17.30 -4.37
CA PRO A 63 5.15 -16.67 -3.20
C PRO A 63 5.69 -15.25 -3.01
N VAL A 64 4.78 -14.29 -3.19
CA VAL A 64 4.82 -12.85 -2.90
C VAL A 64 6.10 -12.37 -2.19
N ILE A 65 6.98 -11.66 -2.90
CA ILE A 65 8.14 -11.00 -2.29
C ILE A 65 7.63 -9.74 -1.59
N PRO A 66 7.90 -9.57 -0.29
CA PRO A 66 7.49 -8.37 0.41
C PRO A 66 8.42 -7.24 -0.03
N GLY A 67 7.86 -6.26 -0.74
CA GLY A 67 8.57 -5.12 -1.29
C GLY A 67 8.96 -4.09 -0.23
N ASP A 68 9.28 -2.88 -0.65
CA ASP A 68 9.72 -1.82 0.25
C ASP A 68 8.59 -1.22 1.07
N ILE A 69 8.97 -0.51 2.14
CA ILE A 69 8.07 0.34 2.91
C ILE A 69 7.69 1.50 2.01
N VAL A 70 6.41 1.57 1.65
CA VAL A 70 5.87 2.63 0.80
C VAL A 70 5.56 3.86 1.63
N GLU A 71 5.12 3.64 2.87
CA GLU A 71 4.63 4.70 3.73
C GLU A 71 4.76 4.28 5.19
N GLU A 72 5.08 5.24 6.05
CA GLU A 72 5.17 5.05 7.49
C GLU A 72 4.65 6.32 8.18
N TYR A 73 3.68 6.15 9.08
CA TYR A 73 3.03 7.26 9.78
C TYR A 73 2.63 6.85 11.19
N VAL A 74 2.53 7.83 12.07
CA VAL A 74 2.10 7.67 13.45
C VAL A 74 0.77 8.38 13.63
N GLU A 75 -0.21 7.72 14.23
CA GLU A 75 -1.53 8.27 14.48
C GLU A 75 -1.75 8.47 15.99
N CYS A 76 -2.17 9.67 16.39
CA CYS A 76 -2.54 9.93 17.77
C CYS A 76 -3.83 9.20 18.14
N PHE A 77 -3.84 8.46 19.25
CA PHE A 77 -5.05 7.77 19.71
C PHE A 77 -6.16 8.73 20.18
N CYS A 78 -5.80 9.97 20.53
CA CYS A 78 -6.73 10.93 21.11
C CYS A 78 -7.36 11.85 20.05
N CYS A 79 -6.55 12.55 19.26
CA CYS A 79 -7.04 13.46 18.22
C CYS A 79 -7.14 12.84 16.81
N GLY A 80 -6.54 11.66 16.57
CA GLY A 80 -6.49 11.04 15.24
C GLY A 80 -5.53 11.70 14.24
N GLU A 81 -4.73 12.68 14.69
CA GLU A 81 -3.74 13.34 13.82
C GLU A 81 -2.69 12.33 13.35
N THR A 82 -2.41 12.32 12.05
CA THR A 82 -1.34 11.53 11.46
C THR A 82 -0.08 12.38 11.27
N VAL A 83 1.01 11.91 11.85
CA VAL A 83 2.31 12.60 11.81
C VAL A 83 3.38 11.68 11.23
N HIS A 84 4.34 12.27 10.52
CA HIS A 84 5.48 11.50 10.05
C HIS A 84 6.33 11.02 11.25
N PRO A 85 6.82 9.77 11.22
CA PRO A 85 7.56 9.19 12.34
C PRO A 85 8.85 9.96 12.64
N GLN A 86 9.42 10.67 11.66
CA GLN A 86 10.60 11.52 11.85
C GLN A 86 10.37 12.68 12.83
N VAL A 87 9.15 13.24 12.89
CA VAL A 87 8.78 14.31 13.83
C VAL A 87 8.70 13.77 15.26
N VAL A 88 8.33 12.50 15.41
CA VAL A 88 8.24 11.83 16.72
C VAL A 88 9.62 11.40 17.24
N LYS A 89 10.57 11.07 16.35
CA LYS A 89 11.94 10.64 16.74
C LYS A 89 12.69 11.62 17.62
N SER A 90 12.51 12.93 17.41
CA SER A 90 13.17 13.94 18.25
C SER A 90 12.69 13.91 19.70
N GLN A 91 11.53 13.30 19.97
CA GLN A 91 10.92 13.24 21.29
C GLN A 91 10.95 11.82 21.90
N HIS A 92 11.09 10.77 21.08
CA HIS A 92 11.15 9.39 21.58
C HIS A 92 12.14 8.51 20.77
N PRO A 93 13.34 8.19 21.31
CA PRO A 93 14.43 7.52 20.57
C PRO A 93 14.19 6.03 20.24
N SER A 94 13.06 5.44 20.65
CA SER A 94 12.75 4.02 20.34
C SER A 94 12.07 3.80 18.99
N LEU A 95 11.66 4.85 18.27
CA LEU A 95 11.10 4.71 16.93
C LEU A 95 12.21 4.50 15.89
N ARG A 96 12.57 3.24 15.68
CA ARG A 96 13.51 2.82 14.63
C ARG A 96 12.82 2.85 13.26
N VAL A 97 12.87 4.02 12.60
CA VAL A 97 12.64 4.09 11.15
C VAL A 97 13.93 3.58 10.50
N GLU A 98 13.86 2.37 9.95
CA GLU A 98 14.91 1.84 9.12
C GLU A 98 14.82 2.55 7.76
N SER A 99 15.70 3.54 7.58
CA SER A 99 15.96 4.19 6.31
C SER A 99 16.70 3.22 5.40
N THR A 100 15.95 2.48 4.58
CA THR A 100 16.55 1.63 3.54
C THR A 100 16.91 2.52 2.34
N THR A 101 18.21 2.61 2.12
CA THR A 101 18.92 3.31 1.05
C THR A 101 18.54 2.78 -0.35
N ASP A 102 18.43 3.75 -1.27
CA ASP A 102 18.55 3.74 -2.74
C ASP A 102 18.89 2.42 -3.45
#